data_AF-G9ZHZ5-F1
#
_entry.id   AF-G9ZHZ5-F1
#
_cell.length_a   1.000
_cell.length_b   1.000
_cell.length_c   1.000
_cell.angle_alpha   90.00
_cell.angle_beta   90.00
_cell.angle_gamma   90.00
#
_symmetry.space_group_name_H-M   'P 1'
#
loop_
_entity.id
_entity.type
_entity.pdbx_description
1 polymer ?
#
loop_
_entity_poly.entity_id
_entity_poly.type
_entity_poly.pdbx_seq_one_letter_code
_entity_poly.pdbx_strand_id
1 'polypeptide(L)'
;MTTSSRVYRTASCKQKIGRQHKILPGNRKSHDKTLPALVLFATAAAHATEDYAGTYSGILPCAVCEGLQTELTLADGNYTLTRIRLGLDEDSEETSGVYRTTTDKQYLQLDNQTDRLTFYIGDGYLELRQPDGEKIAPELPDEDFRLERQ
;
A
#
# COMPACT_ATOMS: atom_id res chain seq x y z
N MET A 1 -9.62 -34.66 -36.29
CA MET A 1 -8.40 -34.07 -36.89
C MET A 1 -8.82 -33.03 -37.92
N THR A 2 -8.89 -31.75 -37.54
CA THR A 2 -8.94 -30.66 -38.53
C THR A 2 -8.40 -29.37 -37.90
N THR A 3 -7.45 -28.81 -38.62
CA THR A 3 -6.57 -27.67 -38.38
C THR A 3 -7.34 -26.34 -38.38
N SER A 4 -6.92 -25.34 -37.58
CA SER A 4 -7.03 -23.94 -38.02
C SER A 4 -6.14 -22.98 -37.24
N SER A 5 -5.11 -22.50 -37.92
CA SER A 5 -4.29 -21.34 -37.57
C SER A 5 -4.95 -20.05 -38.08
N ARG A 6 -4.95 -18.98 -37.28
CA ARG A 6 -5.07 -17.56 -37.71
C ARG A 6 -4.20 -16.76 -36.72
N VAL A 7 -3.00 -16.29 -37.04
CA VAL A 7 -2.63 -15.26 -38.03
C VAL A 7 -3.57 -14.07 -37.97
N TYR A 8 -3.29 -13.13 -37.07
CA TYR A 8 -3.84 -11.79 -37.14
C TYR A 8 -2.88 -10.86 -37.87
N ARG A 9 -3.49 -10.15 -38.80
CA ARG A 9 -2.89 -9.32 -39.84
C ARG A 9 -2.45 -7.96 -39.32
N THR A 10 -1.45 -7.46 -40.04
CA THR A 10 -0.84 -6.14 -40.08
C THR A 10 -1.80 -4.97 -40.35
N ALA A 11 -1.51 -3.81 -39.75
CA ALA A 11 -1.79 -2.46 -40.28
C ALA A 11 -0.68 -1.53 -39.75
N SER A 12 0.39 -1.24 -40.48
CA SER A 12 0.54 -0.20 -41.52
C SER A 12 -0.04 1.16 -41.15
N CYS A 13 0.81 2.06 -40.65
CA CYS A 13 0.61 3.50 -40.79
C CYS A 13 1.87 4.10 -41.44
N LYS A 14 1.68 4.64 -42.64
CA LYS A 14 2.68 5.38 -43.42
C LYS A 14 2.74 6.82 -42.90
N GLN A 15 3.92 7.37 -42.69
CA GLN A 15 4.11 8.82 -42.78
C GLN A 15 5.36 9.13 -43.61
N LYS A 16 5.10 9.69 -44.80
CA LYS A 16 6.10 10.29 -45.70
C LYS A 16 6.67 11.53 -45.03
N ILE A 17 7.99 11.67 -45.04
CA ILE A 17 8.67 12.97 -44.98
C ILE A 17 9.69 13.04 -46.11
N GLY A 18 9.57 14.08 -46.92
CA GLY A 18 10.38 14.31 -48.11
C GLY A 18 11.40 15.43 -47.93
N ARG A 19 12.37 15.40 -48.86
CA ARG A 19 13.28 16.46 -49.33
C ARG A 19 14.29 17.05 -48.32
N GLN A 20 15.57 16.65 -48.38
CA GLN A 20 16.64 17.05 -49.33
C GLN A 20 17.27 18.41 -49.00
N HIS A 21 18.48 18.41 -48.42
CA HIS A 21 19.44 19.51 -48.56
C HIS A 21 20.86 18.95 -48.78
N LYS A 22 21.52 19.53 -49.79
CA LYS A 22 22.84 19.19 -50.33
C LYS A 22 24.00 19.70 -49.44
N ILE A 23 24.97 18.80 -49.20
CA ILE A 23 26.43 18.90 -49.43
C ILE A 23 27.23 20.08 -48.81
N LEU A 24 28.25 19.77 -47.99
CA LEU A 24 29.70 19.95 -48.29
C LEU A 24 30.58 19.26 -47.20
N PRO A 25 31.82 18.83 -47.53
CA PRO A 25 32.58 17.83 -46.78
C PRO A 25 33.63 18.43 -45.83
N GLY A 26 33.95 17.71 -44.76
CA GLY A 26 35.04 18.05 -43.85
C GLY A 26 35.42 16.88 -42.96
N ASN A 27 36.42 16.12 -43.38
CA ASN A 27 37.07 15.05 -42.60
C ASN A 27 37.67 15.61 -41.30
N ARG A 28 37.41 14.95 -40.16
CA ARG A 28 38.42 14.69 -39.12
C ARG A 28 37.98 13.50 -38.27
N LYS A 29 38.85 12.49 -38.23
CA LYS A 29 38.77 11.35 -37.31
C LYS A 29 38.95 11.83 -35.88
N SER A 30 38.13 11.37 -34.94
CA SER A 30 38.61 11.05 -33.61
C SER A 30 37.65 10.10 -32.91
N HIS A 31 38.23 9.02 -32.39
CA HIS A 31 37.59 8.11 -31.47
C HIS A 31 37.19 8.85 -30.19
N ASP A 32 35.95 8.67 -29.75
CA ASP A 32 35.65 8.56 -28.32
C ASP A 32 34.39 7.72 -28.14
N LYS A 33 34.53 6.67 -27.33
CA LYS A 33 33.44 5.80 -26.90
C LYS A 33 32.70 6.53 -25.78
N THR A 34 31.60 7.18 -26.11
CA THR A 34 30.64 7.61 -25.08
C THR A 34 29.25 7.13 -25.48
N LEU A 35 28.78 6.08 -24.79
CA LEU A 35 27.38 5.68 -24.79
C LEU A 35 26.57 6.79 -24.10
N PRO A 36 25.48 7.31 -24.67
CA PRO A 36 24.55 8.08 -23.88
C PRO A 36 23.83 7.11 -22.95
N ALA A 37 24.07 7.27 -21.64
CA ALA A 37 23.24 6.67 -20.62
C ALA A 37 21.80 7.16 -20.84
N LEU A 38 20.91 6.25 -21.20
CA LEU A 38 19.48 6.49 -21.22
C LEU A 38 19.06 6.70 -19.76
N VAL A 39 18.95 7.96 -19.35
CA VAL A 39 18.42 8.32 -18.03
C VAL A 39 16.97 7.88 -18.00
N LEU A 40 16.73 6.71 -17.40
CA LEU A 40 15.40 6.22 -17.10
C LEU A 40 14.85 7.15 -16.01
N PHE A 41 14.09 8.17 -16.41
CA PHE A 41 13.33 8.98 -15.46
C PHE A 41 12.26 8.08 -14.84
N ALA A 42 12.62 7.39 -13.76
CA ALA A 42 11.64 6.91 -12.80
C ALA A 42 11.00 8.16 -12.21
N THR A 43 9.83 8.53 -12.71
CA THR A 43 8.95 9.44 -11.98
C THR A 43 8.59 8.72 -10.69
N ALA A 44 9.31 9.03 -9.62
CA ALA A 44 8.84 8.75 -8.27
C ALA A 44 7.48 9.45 -8.19
N ALA A 45 6.40 8.68 -8.25
CA ALA A 45 5.13 9.16 -7.75
C ALA A 45 5.42 9.53 -6.29
N ALA A 46 5.34 10.81 -5.97
CA ALA A 46 5.34 11.23 -4.59
C ALA A 46 4.12 10.53 -3.97
N HIS A 47 4.34 9.43 -3.24
CA HIS A 47 3.30 8.84 -2.42
C HIS A 47 2.98 9.92 -1.38
N ALA A 48 1.80 10.51 -1.50
CA ALA A 48 1.28 11.33 -0.41
C ALA A 48 1.14 10.38 0.78
N THR A 49 2.01 10.56 1.78
CA THR A 49 1.91 9.83 3.03
C THR A 49 0.65 10.31 3.72
N GLU A 50 -0.26 9.37 4.00
CA GLU A 50 -1.49 9.70 4.72
C GLU A 50 -1.14 10.14 6.14
N ASP A 51 -1.82 11.15 6.68
CA ASP A 51 -1.49 11.72 8.00
C ASP A 51 -1.60 10.68 9.14
N TYR A 52 -2.41 9.64 8.93
CA TYR A 52 -2.57 8.49 9.84
C TYR A 52 -1.62 7.32 9.55
N ALA A 53 -0.77 7.39 8.51
CA ALA A 53 0.22 6.34 8.29
C ALA A 53 1.23 6.33 9.45
N GLY A 54 1.69 5.14 9.84
CA GLY A 54 2.57 4.96 11.00
C GLY A 54 2.34 3.64 11.73
N THR A 55 3.02 3.49 12.87
CA THR A 55 2.92 2.33 13.75
C THR A 55 2.16 2.70 15.01
N TYR A 56 1.25 1.82 15.42
CA TYR A 56 0.36 1.99 16.56
C TYR A 56 0.43 0.75 17.43
N SER A 57 0.47 0.92 18.74
CA SER A 57 0.56 -0.20 19.68
C SER A 57 -0.35 0.00 20.89
N GLY A 58 -0.87 -1.10 21.43
CA GLY A 58 -1.74 -1.09 22.61
C GLY A 58 -2.08 -2.50 23.07
N ILE A 59 -2.80 -2.60 24.19
CA ILE A 59 -3.32 -3.88 24.70
C ILE A 59 -4.83 -3.79 24.61
N LEU A 60 -5.42 -4.55 23.68
CA LEU A 60 -6.87 -4.58 23.49
C LEU A 60 -7.52 -5.61 24.43
N PRO A 61 -8.80 -5.41 24.83
CA PRO A 61 -9.47 -6.33 25.74
C PRO A 61 -9.69 -7.68 25.05
N CYS A 62 -9.44 -8.75 25.78
CA CYS A 62 -9.54 -10.11 25.29
C CYS A 62 -10.55 -10.88 26.15
N ALA A 63 -11.56 -11.48 25.53
CA ALA A 63 -12.63 -12.17 26.26
C ALA A 63 -12.15 -13.44 26.99
N VAL A 64 -11.03 -14.03 26.54
CA VAL A 64 -10.53 -15.34 27.00
C VAL A 64 -9.07 -15.30 27.46
N CYS A 65 -8.43 -14.12 27.44
CA CYS A 65 -7.03 -13.93 27.79
C CYS A 65 -6.86 -12.60 28.53
N GLU A 66 -5.70 -12.38 29.16
CA GLU A 66 -5.49 -11.18 29.99
C GLU A 66 -5.47 -9.88 29.18
N GLY A 67 -5.12 -10.00 27.89
CA GLY A 67 -5.11 -8.90 26.94
C GLY A 67 -4.54 -9.36 25.60
N LEU A 68 -4.79 -8.57 24.56
CA LEU A 68 -4.23 -8.78 23.24
C LEU A 68 -3.27 -7.64 22.92
N GLN A 69 -1.98 -7.85 23.20
CA GLN A 69 -0.96 -6.89 22.79
C GLN A 69 -0.95 -6.84 21.27
N THR A 70 -1.20 -5.66 20.72
CA THR A 70 -1.45 -5.45 19.30
C THR A 70 -0.54 -4.34 18.80
N GLU A 71 0.16 -4.59 17.70
CA GLU A 71 0.93 -3.60 16.96
C GLU A 71 0.43 -3.58 15.51
N LEU A 72 0.03 -2.41 15.03
CA LEU A 72 -0.48 -2.18 13.68
C LEU A 72 0.37 -1.13 12.98
N THR A 73 1.03 -1.51 11.89
CA THR A 73 1.76 -0.61 11.02
C THR A 73 0.97 -0.39 9.73
N LEU A 74 0.77 0.88 9.36
CA LEU A 74 0.04 1.33 8.16
C LEU A 74 0.99 2.09 7.22
N ALA A 75 1.12 1.63 5.97
CA ALA A 75 1.94 2.28 4.96
C ALA A 75 1.39 2.04 3.54
N ASP A 76 1.21 3.12 2.77
CA ASP A 76 0.87 3.07 1.35
C ASP A 76 -0.30 2.11 1.01
N GLY A 77 -1.38 2.13 1.81
CA GLY A 77 -2.55 1.25 1.66
C GLY A 77 -2.35 -0.21 2.08
N ASN A 78 -1.19 -0.56 2.62
CA ASN A 78 -0.85 -1.89 3.15
C ASN A 78 -0.69 -1.83 4.67
N TYR A 79 -0.93 -2.95 5.34
CA TYR A 79 -0.72 -3.07 6.78
C TYR A 79 0.10 -4.31 7.15
N THR A 80 0.74 -4.21 8.31
CA THR A 80 1.26 -5.35 9.07
C THR A 80 0.70 -5.27 10.48
N LEU A 81 0.11 -6.37 10.94
CA LEU A 81 -0.55 -6.50 12.22
C LEU A 81 0.06 -7.65 13.01
N THR A 82 0.66 -7.33 14.14
CA THR A 82 1.21 -8.30 15.08
C THR A 82 0.34 -8.35 16.33
N ARG A 83 0.01 -9.55 16.79
CA ARG A 83 -0.80 -9.77 17.99
C ARG A 83 -0.17 -10.82 18.88
N ILE A 84 -0.17 -10.58 20.19
CA ILE A 84 0.30 -11.53 21.21
C ILE A 84 -0.80 -11.68 22.25
N ARG A 85 -1.19 -12.93 22.53
CA ARG A 85 -2.18 -13.25 23.57
C ARG A 85 -1.49 -13.32 24.93
N LEU A 86 -1.81 -12.40 25.82
CA LEU A 86 -1.22 -12.33 27.15
C LEU A 86 -1.90 -13.31 28.13
N GLY A 87 -1.11 -13.88 29.04
CA GLY A 87 -1.61 -14.79 30.09
C GLY A 87 -1.95 -16.22 29.62
N LEU A 88 -1.62 -16.56 28.37
CA LEU A 88 -1.72 -17.91 27.81
C LEU A 88 -0.34 -18.34 27.30
N ASP A 89 -0.28 -19.28 26.35
CA ASP A 89 0.90 -19.45 25.50
C ASP A 89 1.07 -18.16 24.67
N GLU A 90 2.12 -17.37 24.99
CA GLU A 90 2.42 -16.06 24.41
C GLU A 90 2.95 -16.18 22.96
N ASP A 91 2.20 -16.86 22.11
CA ASP A 91 2.48 -16.99 20.69
C ASP A 91 2.12 -15.69 19.97
N SER A 92 3.09 -15.14 19.25
CA SER A 92 2.88 -14.02 18.34
C SER A 92 2.28 -14.48 17.01
N GLU A 93 1.26 -13.77 16.56
CA GLU A 93 0.66 -13.92 15.23
C GLU A 93 0.93 -12.65 14.43
N GLU A 94 1.55 -12.78 13.25
CA GLU A 94 1.73 -11.69 12.30
C GLU A 94 0.84 -11.91 11.07
N THR A 95 0.09 -10.89 10.68
CA THR A 95 -0.76 -10.88 9.50
C THR A 95 -0.51 -9.60 8.71
N SER A 96 -0.42 -9.71 7.38
CA SER A 96 -0.26 -8.54 6.51
C SER A 96 -1.31 -8.56 5.40
N GLY A 97 -1.66 -7.39 4.91
CA GLY A 97 -2.68 -7.25 3.88
C GLY A 97 -2.87 -5.82 3.41
N VAL A 98 -4.05 -5.54 2.88
CA VAL A 98 -4.45 -4.20 2.42
C VAL A 98 -5.56 -3.63 3.30
N TYR A 99 -5.59 -2.30 3.42
CA TYR A 99 -6.67 -1.61 4.10
C TYR A 99 -7.32 -0.58 3.18
N ARG A 100 -8.51 -0.12 3.59
CA ARG A 100 -9.22 0.98 2.93
C ARG A 100 -9.72 1.95 3.99
N THR A 101 -9.80 3.21 3.62
CA THR A 101 -10.44 4.24 4.45
C THR A 101 -11.75 4.71 3.86
N THR A 102 -12.63 5.25 4.71
CA THR A 102 -13.84 5.95 4.28
C THR A 102 -13.46 7.22 3.52
N THR A 103 -14.39 7.75 2.71
CA THR A 103 -14.13 8.95 1.90
C THR A 103 -13.80 10.18 2.76
N ASP A 104 -14.43 10.28 3.92
CA ASP A 104 -14.17 11.26 4.98
C ASP A 104 -12.90 10.98 5.79
N LYS A 105 -12.21 9.85 5.56
CA LYS A 105 -11.03 9.39 6.30
C LYS A 105 -11.25 9.26 7.82
N GLN A 106 -12.49 9.07 8.26
CA GLN A 106 -12.80 8.89 9.67
C GLN A 106 -12.56 7.45 10.14
N TYR A 107 -12.69 6.47 9.23
CA TYR A 107 -12.52 5.07 9.57
C TYR A 107 -11.56 4.37 8.61
N LEU A 108 -10.85 3.39 9.15
CA LEU A 108 -9.97 2.48 8.44
C LEU A 108 -10.47 1.04 8.63
N GLN A 109 -10.57 0.28 7.55
CA GLN A 109 -10.98 -1.12 7.57
C GLN A 109 -9.90 -1.98 6.92
N LEU A 110 -9.42 -2.97 7.66
CA LEU A 110 -8.51 -4.00 7.16
C LEU A 110 -9.26 -5.01 6.27
N ASP A 111 -8.53 -5.82 5.52
CA ASP A 111 -9.10 -6.86 4.68
C ASP A 111 -9.58 -8.10 5.47
N ASN A 112 -10.03 -9.11 4.74
CA ASN A 112 -10.59 -10.34 5.33
C ASN A 112 -9.55 -11.22 6.03
N GLN A 113 -8.24 -10.93 5.94
CA GLN A 113 -7.24 -11.70 6.69
C GLN A 113 -7.34 -11.44 8.20
N THR A 114 -7.98 -10.33 8.58
CA THR A 114 -8.14 -9.90 9.98
C THR A 114 -9.62 -9.71 10.32
N ASP A 115 -10.51 -10.50 9.72
CA ASP A 115 -11.96 -10.40 9.95
C ASP A 115 -12.55 -8.99 9.71
N ARG A 116 -11.89 -8.21 8.84
CA ARG A 116 -12.27 -6.82 8.52
C ARG A 116 -12.29 -5.91 9.75
N LEU A 117 -11.27 -6.01 10.61
CA LEU A 117 -11.11 -5.08 11.73
C LEU A 117 -11.27 -3.64 11.25
N THR A 118 -12.10 -2.88 11.97
CA THR A 118 -12.43 -1.49 11.66
C THR A 118 -11.96 -0.61 12.81
N PHE A 119 -11.32 0.50 12.47
CA PHE A 119 -10.76 1.46 13.42
C PHE A 119 -11.28 2.85 13.11
N TYR A 120 -11.61 3.60 14.15
CA TYR A 120 -11.75 5.06 14.08
C TYR A 120 -10.36 5.69 14.10
N ILE A 121 -10.13 6.65 13.20
CA ILE A 121 -8.86 7.37 13.09
C ILE A 121 -8.94 8.61 13.97
N GLY A 122 -8.21 8.59 15.09
CA GLY A 122 -8.08 9.71 16.01
C GLY A 122 -6.78 10.49 15.80
N ASP A 123 -6.64 11.59 16.53
CA ASP A 123 -5.39 12.35 16.58
C ASP A 123 -4.37 11.58 17.44
N GLY A 124 -3.44 10.90 16.77
CA GLY A 124 -2.39 10.11 17.44
C GLY A 124 -2.80 8.70 17.88
N TYR A 125 -4.00 8.23 17.58
CA TYR A 125 -4.45 6.88 17.95
C TYR A 125 -5.40 6.25 16.92
N LEU A 126 -5.55 4.93 17.01
CA LEU A 126 -6.59 4.16 16.32
C LEU A 126 -7.48 3.50 17.37
N GLU A 127 -8.78 3.71 17.31
CA GLU A 127 -9.73 3.08 18.24
C GLU A 127 -10.48 1.96 17.55
N LEU A 128 -10.45 0.74 18.10
CA LEU A 128 -11.14 -0.41 17.55
C LEU A 128 -12.67 -0.19 17.63
N ARG A 129 -13.35 -0.38 16.49
CA ARG A 129 -14.79 -0.19 16.31
C ARG A 129 -15.44 -1.46 15.80
N GLN A 130 -16.76 -1.50 15.94
CA GLN A 130 -17.59 -2.44 15.20
C GLN A 130 -17.51 -2.14 13.68
N PRO A 131 -17.83 -3.10 12.80
CA PRO A 131 -17.78 -2.89 11.35
C PRO A 131 -18.70 -1.77 10.82
N ASP A 132 -19.71 -1.38 11.57
CA ASP A 132 -20.61 -0.24 11.29
C ASP A 132 -20.07 1.11 11.81
N GLY A 133 -18.95 1.10 12.54
CA GLY A 133 -18.32 2.27 13.14
C GLY A 133 -18.75 2.54 14.58
N GLU A 134 -19.69 1.79 15.16
CA GLU A 134 -20.10 1.96 16.55
C GLU A 134 -19.03 1.48 17.55
N LYS A 135 -19.16 1.90 18.81
CA LYS A 135 -18.28 1.45 19.89
C LYS A 135 -18.49 -0.04 20.15
N ILE A 136 -17.42 -0.79 20.42
CA ILE A 136 -17.50 -2.22 20.76
C ILE A 136 -18.15 -2.44 22.12
N ALA A 137 -17.76 -1.66 23.13
CA ALA A 137 -18.33 -1.69 24.47
C ALA A 137 -18.52 -0.24 24.97
N PRO A 138 -19.66 0.41 24.68
CA PRO A 138 -19.88 1.81 25.02
C PRO A 138 -19.90 2.10 26.53
N GLU A 139 -20.05 1.08 27.36
CA GLU A 139 -19.95 1.16 28.82
C GLU A 139 -18.51 1.16 29.36
N LEU A 140 -17.53 0.78 28.54
CA LEU A 140 -16.11 0.79 28.89
C LEU A 140 -15.41 2.07 28.40
N PRO A 141 -14.31 2.47 29.03
CA PRO A 141 -13.47 3.56 28.54
C PRO A 141 -13.01 3.34 27.10
N ASP A 142 -13.08 4.38 26.27
CA ASP A 142 -12.62 4.32 24.87
C ASP A 142 -11.14 3.96 24.76
N GLU A 143 -10.33 4.37 25.74
CA GLU A 143 -8.90 4.09 25.84
C GLU A 143 -8.54 2.60 25.88
N ASP A 144 -9.44 1.76 26.43
CA ASP A 144 -9.23 0.31 26.46
C ASP A 144 -9.18 -0.27 25.04
N PHE A 145 -9.80 0.40 24.06
CA PHE A 145 -9.87 -0.04 22.67
C PHE A 145 -8.91 0.71 21.75
N ARG A 146 -7.96 1.48 22.30
CA ARG A 146 -7.02 2.29 21.51
C ARG A 146 -5.68 1.61 21.29
N LEU A 147 -5.15 1.83 20.10
CA LEU A 147 -3.74 1.66 19.77
C LEU A 147 -3.14 3.06 19.63
N GLU A 148 -2.14 3.36 20.44
CA GLU A 148 -1.48 4.66 20.48
C GLU A 148 -0.34 4.70 19.48
N ARG A 149 -0.19 5.82 18.76
CA ARG A 149 0.91 6.01 17.82
C ARG A 149 2.25 6.01 18.57
N GLN A 150 3.22 5.30 18.00
CA GLN A 150 4.60 5.21 18.50
C GLN A 150 5.48 6.37 18.01
#